data_AF-A0A257K402-F1
#
_entry.id   AF-A0A257K402-F1
#
_cell.length_a   1.000
_cell.length_b   1.000
_cell.length_c   1.000
_cell.angle_alpha   90.00
_cell.angle_beta   90.00
_cell.angle_gamma   90.00
#
_symmetry.space_group_name_H-M   'P 1'
#
loop_
_entity.id
_entity.type
_entity.pdbx_description
1 polymer ?
#
loop_
_entity_poly.entity_id
_entity_poly.type
_entity_poly.pdbx_seq_one_letter_code
_entity_poly.pdbx_strand_id
1 'polypeptide(L)'
;DNQVDSLPEALGACAPLQKLMLAGNRLHRLPDSLARCQQLELVRLAANRFETIADALPHGLLALPRLAWLAHAGNPFAAALDRQAAAGATAMPIDWSTLQLQGLLGEGASGLIHAATWQTGTAAARLVAVKLFKGAVTSDGLPRSEMAASMAAGDHAHLVGVLGRLTGHPDGTAGLVLRRIPPGHANLAGPPSLDSCSRDVYAPGLRLGAAPAQAIAHGMQAALDHLHLQGLAHGDLYAHNILADARGQALLGDLGAASFLPVNDPVRRAALQRIDRRALAVLLAELAGLCDEPVTALQLQADARRLQA
;
A
#
# COMPACT_ATOMS: atom_id res chain seq x y z
N ASP A 1 6.24 10.16 -17.27
CA ASP A 1 5.92 11.50 -16.74
C ASP A 1 5.30 12.37 -17.81
N ASN A 2 4.08 12.87 -17.58
CA ASN A 2 3.34 13.70 -18.55
C ASN A 2 3.57 15.21 -18.35
N GLN A 3 4.34 15.60 -17.33
CA GLN A 3 4.71 16.99 -17.02
C GLN A 3 3.52 17.94 -16.77
N VAL A 4 2.34 17.41 -16.45
CA VAL A 4 1.11 18.19 -16.25
C VAL A 4 1.26 19.07 -15.01
N ASP A 5 1.04 20.38 -15.14
CA ASP A 5 1.18 21.36 -14.04
C ASP A 5 -0.16 21.82 -13.44
N SER A 6 -1.25 21.64 -14.18
CA SER A 6 -2.60 22.04 -13.83
C SER A 6 -3.64 21.09 -14.44
N LEU A 7 -4.80 21.00 -13.81
CA LEU A 7 -5.93 20.24 -14.31
C LEU A 7 -7.14 21.16 -14.52
N PRO A 8 -7.95 20.95 -15.56
CA PRO A 8 -9.11 21.79 -15.82
C PRO A 8 -10.24 21.52 -14.84
N GLU A 9 -11.00 22.56 -14.49
CA GLU A 9 -12.24 22.44 -13.70
C GLU A 9 -13.33 21.58 -14.39
N ALA A 10 -13.19 21.36 -15.70
CA ALA A 10 -14.07 20.45 -16.45
C ALA A 10 -13.98 18.98 -15.97
N LEU A 11 -12.91 18.58 -15.27
CA LEU A 11 -12.79 17.23 -14.72
C LEU A 11 -13.93 16.90 -13.75
N GLY A 12 -14.44 17.86 -12.98
CA GLY A 12 -15.58 17.63 -12.10
C GLY A 12 -16.90 17.33 -12.81
N ALA A 13 -16.98 17.55 -14.13
CA ALA A 13 -18.13 17.14 -14.94
C ALA A 13 -18.06 15.67 -15.38
N CYS A 14 -16.94 14.98 -15.16
CA CYS A 14 -16.76 13.57 -15.50
C CYS A 14 -17.45 12.67 -14.46
N ALA A 15 -18.78 12.64 -14.47
CA ALA A 15 -19.59 11.83 -13.57
C ALA A 15 -19.18 10.34 -13.45
N PRO A 16 -18.74 9.64 -14.52
CA PRO A 16 -18.33 8.24 -14.42
C PRO A 16 -16.86 8.05 -14.01
N LEU A 17 -16.10 9.11 -13.71
CA LEU A 17 -14.69 9.00 -13.37
C LEU A 17 -14.48 8.17 -12.09
N GLN A 18 -13.85 7.00 -12.22
CA GLN A 18 -13.55 6.08 -11.12
C GLN A 18 -12.08 6.06 -10.70
N LYS A 19 -11.18 6.33 -11.67
CA LYS A 19 -9.74 6.18 -11.51
C LYS A 19 -9.03 7.39 -12.09
N LEU A 20 -8.23 8.07 -11.26
CA LEU A 20 -7.47 9.26 -11.63
C LEU A 20 -5.98 9.06 -11.33
N MET A 21 -5.20 8.82 -12.40
CA MET A 21 -3.77 8.49 -12.32
C MET A 21 -2.93 9.72 -12.68
N LEU A 22 -2.38 10.40 -11.67
CA LEU A 22 -1.65 11.65 -11.82
C LEU A 22 -0.26 11.61 -11.19
N ALA A 23 0.25 10.43 -10.85
CA ALA A 23 1.59 10.30 -10.28
C ALA A 23 2.69 10.74 -11.27
N GLY A 24 3.79 11.30 -10.75
CA GLY A 24 4.93 11.73 -11.58
C GLY A 24 4.61 12.93 -12.49
N ASN A 25 3.84 13.90 -12.00
CA ASN A 25 3.51 15.13 -12.71
C ASN A 25 4.08 16.36 -11.98
N ARG A 26 3.63 17.56 -12.35
CA ARG A 26 4.09 18.85 -11.83
C ARG A 26 2.96 19.61 -11.14
N LEU A 27 1.93 18.91 -10.67
CA LEU A 27 0.74 19.55 -10.10
C LEU A 27 1.09 20.26 -8.81
N HIS A 28 0.62 21.50 -8.69
CA HIS A 28 0.73 22.32 -7.48
C HIS A 28 -0.58 22.38 -6.70
N ARG A 29 -1.72 22.13 -7.35
CA ARG A 29 -3.07 22.09 -6.75
C ARG A 29 -4.00 21.19 -7.55
N LEU A 30 -5.07 20.74 -6.90
CA LEU A 30 -6.19 20.09 -7.56
C LEU A 30 -7.34 21.08 -7.82
N PRO A 31 -8.17 20.88 -8.85
CA PRO A 31 -9.34 21.70 -9.10
C PRO A 31 -10.45 21.36 -8.10
N ASP A 32 -11.16 22.38 -7.60
CA ASP A 32 -12.17 22.21 -6.55
C ASP A 32 -13.35 21.36 -7.04
N SER A 33 -13.61 21.39 -8.35
CA SER A 33 -14.63 20.59 -9.01
C SER A 33 -14.44 19.08 -8.88
N LEU A 34 -13.25 18.56 -8.52
CA LEU A 34 -13.06 17.11 -8.26
C LEU A 34 -13.97 16.58 -7.15
N ALA A 35 -14.43 17.44 -6.24
CA ALA A 35 -15.44 17.11 -5.24
C ALA A 35 -16.77 16.62 -5.86
N ARG A 36 -17.01 16.88 -7.14
CA ARG A 36 -18.20 16.44 -7.89
C ARG A 36 -18.06 15.03 -8.49
N CYS A 37 -16.86 14.46 -8.51
CA CYS A 37 -16.61 13.12 -9.04
C CYS A 37 -17.03 12.03 -8.04
N GLN A 38 -18.34 11.88 -7.83
CA GLN A 38 -18.92 10.97 -6.81
C GLN A 38 -18.62 9.48 -7.04
N GLN A 39 -18.18 9.11 -8.26
CA GLN A 39 -17.77 7.75 -8.59
C GLN A 39 -16.27 7.47 -8.40
N LEU A 40 -15.48 8.48 -7.99
CA LEU A 40 -14.02 8.34 -7.89
C LEU A 40 -13.63 7.44 -6.71
N GLU A 41 -12.86 6.40 -7.00
CA GLU A 41 -12.45 5.38 -6.04
C GLU A 41 -10.95 5.35 -5.80
N LEU A 42 -10.17 5.63 -6.85
CA LEU A 42 -8.72 5.54 -6.86
C LEU A 42 -8.10 6.83 -7.38
N VAL A 43 -7.20 7.42 -6.60
CA VAL A 43 -6.43 8.60 -6.99
C VAL A 43 -4.95 8.40 -6.68
N ARG A 44 -4.08 8.56 -7.67
CA ARG A 44 -2.63 8.57 -7.49
C ARG A 44 -2.11 9.99 -7.73
N LEU A 45 -1.62 10.65 -6.69
CA LEU A 45 -1.04 12.00 -6.65
C LEU A 45 0.45 11.98 -6.29
N ALA A 46 1.05 10.80 -6.19
CA ALA A 46 2.43 10.64 -5.77
C ALA A 46 3.42 11.41 -6.66
N ALA A 47 4.51 11.90 -6.08
CA ALA A 47 5.58 12.57 -6.82
C ALA A 47 5.09 13.73 -7.72
N ASN A 48 4.34 14.67 -7.14
CA ASN A 48 3.96 15.95 -7.74
C ASN A 48 4.70 17.11 -7.03
N ARG A 49 4.20 18.34 -7.16
CA ARG A 49 4.81 19.56 -6.61
C ARG A 49 3.91 20.25 -5.57
N PHE A 50 3.07 19.49 -4.88
CA PHE A 50 2.22 20.03 -3.82
C PHE A 50 3.08 20.51 -2.63
N GLU A 51 3.10 21.83 -2.41
CA GLU A 51 3.84 22.45 -1.30
C GLU A 51 3.12 22.32 0.03
N THR A 52 1.78 22.28 0.00
CA THR A 52 0.95 22.08 1.18
C THR A 52 0.07 20.84 1.05
N ILE A 53 -0.25 20.24 2.19
CA ILE A 53 -1.22 19.12 2.22
C ILE A 53 -2.63 19.57 1.80
N ALA A 54 -2.95 20.86 1.94
CA ALA A 54 -4.25 21.40 1.54
C ALA A 54 -4.45 21.42 0.02
N ASP A 55 -3.39 21.75 -0.71
CA ASP A 55 -3.41 21.76 -2.18
C ASP A 55 -3.44 20.35 -2.76
N ALA A 56 -2.78 19.40 -2.09
CA ALA A 56 -2.79 17.98 -2.46
C ALA A 56 -4.12 17.31 -2.12
N LEU A 57 -4.63 17.56 -0.91
CA LEU A 57 -5.75 16.85 -0.31
C LEU A 57 -6.84 17.83 0.15
N PRO A 58 -7.54 18.46 -0.81
CA PRO A 58 -8.65 19.36 -0.48
C PRO A 58 -9.78 18.59 0.20
N HIS A 59 -10.52 19.25 1.10
CA HIS A 59 -11.59 18.61 1.87
C HIS A 59 -12.63 17.91 0.99
N GLY A 60 -12.96 18.51 -0.16
CA GLY A 60 -13.91 17.94 -1.12
C GLY A 60 -13.46 16.58 -1.68
N LEU A 61 -12.17 16.40 -1.96
CA LEU A 61 -11.62 15.11 -2.41
C LEU A 61 -11.72 14.07 -1.30
N LEU A 62 -11.30 14.43 -0.09
CA LEU A 62 -11.31 13.53 1.07
C LEU A 62 -12.74 13.14 1.50
N ALA A 63 -13.73 13.95 1.17
CA ALA A 63 -15.14 13.71 1.45
C ALA A 63 -15.84 12.80 0.42
N LEU A 64 -15.16 12.40 -0.67
CA LEU A 64 -15.78 11.56 -1.70
C LEU A 64 -16.23 10.21 -1.11
N PRO A 65 -17.47 9.77 -1.41
CA PRO A 65 -18.08 8.63 -0.75
C PRO A 65 -17.50 7.28 -1.18
N ARG A 66 -16.83 7.23 -2.35
CA ARG A 66 -16.27 5.98 -2.89
C ARG A 66 -14.75 5.93 -2.89
N LEU A 67 -14.07 7.01 -2.52
CA LEU A 67 -12.61 7.06 -2.47
C LEU A 67 -12.10 6.06 -1.43
N ALA A 68 -11.35 5.07 -1.90
CA ALA A 68 -10.82 3.94 -1.13
C ALA A 68 -9.30 3.84 -1.23
N TRP A 69 -8.73 4.28 -2.36
CA TRP A 69 -7.29 4.20 -2.60
C TRP A 69 -6.75 5.57 -2.98
N LEU A 70 -5.75 6.03 -2.23
CA LEU A 70 -5.19 7.37 -2.36
C LEU A 70 -3.70 7.32 -2.07
N ALA A 71 -2.89 7.46 -3.10
CA ALA A 71 -1.44 7.58 -2.97
C ALA A 71 -1.03 9.04 -3.16
N HIS A 72 -0.29 9.64 -2.23
CA HIS A 72 0.15 11.04 -2.32
C HIS A 72 1.57 11.26 -1.79
N ALA A 73 2.33 10.18 -1.60
CA ALA A 73 3.70 10.23 -1.11
C ALA A 73 4.64 10.93 -2.10
N GLY A 74 5.83 11.33 -1.64
CA GLY A 74 6.84 11.94 -2.50
C GLY A 74 6.54 13.37 -2.97
N ASN A 75 5.57 14.05 -2.34
CA ASN A 75 5.30 15.46 -2.54
C ASN A 75 6.09 16.35 -1.55
N PRO A 76 6.44 17.61 -1.91
CA PRO A 76 7.19 18.51 -1.05
C PRO A 76 6.65 18.64 0.39
N PHE A 77 5.32 18.71 0.56
CA PHE A 77 4.71 18.83 1.91
C PHE A 77 5.03 17.64 2.83
N ALA A 78 5.23 16.44 2.26
CA ALA A 78 5.49 15.21 3.02
C ALA A 78 6.98 15.03 3.33
N ALA A 79 7.87 15.76 2.64
CA ALA A 79 9.31 15.52 2.69
C ALA A 79 9.92 15.67 4.09
N ALA A 80 9.39 16.56 4.94
CA ALA A 80 9.85 16.71 6.31
C ALA A 80 9.48 15.48 7.17
N LEU A 81 8.25 14.99 7.05
CA LEU A 81 7.78 13.79 7.75
C LEU A 81 8.55 12.55 7.28
N ASP A 82 8.73 12.37 5.96
CA ASP A 82 9.50 11.27 5.39
C ASP A 82 10.94 11.24 5.94
N ARG A 83 11.60 12.41 6.01
CA ARG A 83 12.97 12.52 6.57
C ARG A 83 12.99 12.20 8.06
N GLN A 84 12.03 12.69 8.83
CA GLN A 84 11.94 12.44 10.26
C GLN A 84 11.70 10.95 10.53
N ALA A 85 10.80 10.31 9.79
CA ALA A 85 10.54 8.88 9.90
C ALA A 85 11.75 8.04 9.49
N ALA A 86 12.44 8.40 8.40
CA ALA A 86 13.65 7.72 7.97
C ALA A 86 14.81 7.85 8.98
N ALA A 87 14.89 8.97 9.71
CA ALA A 87 15.88 9.20 10.76
C ALA A 87 15.52 8.51 12.09
N GLY A 88 14.23 8.41 12.42
CA GLY A 88 13.73 7.76 13.63
C GLY A 88 13.54 6.25 13.50
N ALA A 89 13.56 5.72 12.27
CA ALA A 89 13.49 4.30 12.00
C ALA A 89 14.67 3.56 12.64
N THR A 90 14.37 2.67 13.59
CA THR A 90 15.33 1.76 14.26
C THR A 90 15.73 0.58 13.38
N ALA A 91 15.60 0.71 12.05
CA ALA A 91 15.90 -0.37 11.13
C ALA A 91 17.39 -0.71 11.21
N MET A 92 17.68 -1.96 11.58
CA MET A 92 19.05 -2.46 11.68
C MET A 92 19.75 -2.30 10.31
N PRO A 93 20.91 -1.64 10.24
CA PRO A 93 21.71 -1.65 9.02
C PRO A 93 22.20 -3.07 8.76
N ILE A 94 21.98 -3.57 7.54
CA ILE A 94 22.43 -4.88 7.10
C ILE A 94 23.41 -4.69 5.94
N ASP A 95 24.66 -5.05 6.19
CA ASP A 95 25.74 -4.93 5.21
C ASP A 95 25.55 -5.94 4.07
N TRP A 96 25.61 -5.44 2.84
CA TRP A 96 25.51 -6.23 1.60
C TRP A 96 26.47 -7.41 1.57
N SER A 97 27.69 -7.26 2.09
CA SER A 97 28.69 -8.33 2.14
C SER A 97 28.26 -9.55 2.98
N THR A 98 27.27 -9.38 3.85
CA THR A 98 26.70 -10.46 4.67
C THR A 98 25.55 -11.21 3.98
N LEU A 99 25.16 -10.78 2.78
CA LEU A 99 24.06 -11.34 2.01
C LEU A 99 24.59 -12.11 0.80
N GLN A 100 24.06 -13.31 0.59
CA GLN A 100 24.26 -14.06 -0.65
C GLN A 100 22.93 -14.13 -1.40
N LEU A 101 22.83 -13.33 -2.47
CA LEU A 101 21.66 -13.34 -3.34
C LEU A 101 21.48 -14.68 -4.06
N GLN A 102 20.22 -15.02 -4.28
CA GLN A 102 19.75 -16.20 -4.99
C GLN A 102 18.80 -15.75 -6.11
N GLY A 103 17.91 -16.65 -6.54
CA GLY A 103 16.96 -16.40 -7.62
C GLY A 103 16.03 -15.20 -7.37
N LEU A 104 15.58 -14.60 -8.46
CA LEU A 104 14.55 -13.56 -8.45
C LEU A 104 13.22 -14.17 -7.99
N LEU A 105 12.60 -13.54 -7.00
CA LEU A 105 11.27 -13.89 -6.49
C LEU A 105 10.16 -13.10 -7.16
N GLY A 106 10.47 -11.86 -7.58
CA GLY A 106 9.51 -11.01 -8.26
C GLY A 106 10.14 -9.70 -8.71
N GLU A 107 9.51 -9.08 -9.70
CA GLU A 107 9.87 -7.78 -10.24
C GLU A 107 8.62 -6.90 -10.26
N GLY A 108 8.72 -5.73 -9.65
CA GLY A 108 7.67 -4.72 -9.63
C GLY A 108 8.15 -3.37 -10.14
N ALA A 109 7.26 -2.39 -10.15
CA ALA A 109 7.57 -1.01 -10.52
C ALA A 109 8.60 -0.38 -9.57
N SER A 110 8.57 -0.74 -8.28
CA SER A 110 9.47 -0.23 -7.25
C SER A 110 10.84 -0.91 -7.22
N GLY A 111 11.01 -2.11 -7.79
CA GLY A 111 12.26 -2.83 -7.64
C GLY A 111 12.26 -4.30 -8.02
N LEU A 112 13.39 -4.94 -7.74
CA LEU A 112 13.61 -6.38 -7.85
C LEU A 112 13.60 -6.99 -6.44
N ILE A 113 12.94 -8.13 -6.28
CA ILE A 113 12.93 -8.89 -5.03
C ILE A 113 13.66 -10.20 -5.27
N HIS A 114 14.77 -10.41 -4.58
CA HIS A 114 15.58 -11.62 -4.65
C HIS A 114 15.41 -12.47 -3.39
N ALA A 115 15.46 -13.79 -3.52
CA ALA A 115 15.76 -14.65 -2.39
C ALA A 115 17.21 -14.44 -1.98
N ALA A 116 17.53 -14.57 -0.69
CA ALA A 116 18.91 -14.52 -0.23
C ALA A 116 19.10 -15.31 1.07
N THR A 117 20.34 -15.66 1.35
CA THR A 117 20.79 -16.06 2.68
C THR A 117 21.51 -14.90 3.34
N TRP A 118 21.21 -14.67 4.62
CA TRP A 118 21.83 -13.65 5.46
C TRP A 118 22.68 -14.29 6.55
N GLN A 119 23.97 -13.99 6.54
CA GLN A 119 24.91 -14.49 7.52
C GLN A 119 24.99 -13.56 8.74
N THR A 120 24.44 -13.99 9.87
CA THR A 120 24.52 -13.25 11.14
C THR A 120 25.59 -13.85 12.04
N GLY A 121 26.85 -13.43 11.85
CA GLY A 121 27.98 -13.93 12.64
C GLY A 121 28.24 -15.43 12.41
N THR A 122 28.38 -16.20 13.49
CA THR A 122 28.68 -17.65 13.45
C THR A 122 27.44 -18.55 13.42
N ALA A 123 26.23 -17.97 13.48
CA ALA A 123 24.99 -18.73 13.42
C ALA A 123 24.71 -19.27 12.00
N ALA A 124 23.78 -20.21 11.91
CA ALA A 124 23.28 -20.69 10.63
C ALA A 124 22.68 -19.54 9.80
N ALA A 125 22.96 -19.52 8.50
CA ALA A 125 22.48 -18.50 7.60
C ALA A 125 20.94 -18.46 7.58
N ARG A 126 20.37 -17.25 7.71
CA ARG A 126 18.93 -17.03 7.72
C ARG A 126 18.41 -16.82 6.30
N LEU A 127 17.32 -17.49 5.93
CA LEU A 127 16.63 -17.20 4.67
C LEU A 127 15.87 -15.87 4.78
N VAL A 128 16.10 -14.99 3.80
CA VAL A 128 15.49 -13.65 3.71
C VAL A 128 15.06 -13.37 2.27
N ALA A 129 14.33 -12.27 2.08
CA ALA A 129 14.14 -11.66 0.77
C ALA A 129 14.82 -10.29 0.75
N VAL A 130 15.46 -9.92 -0.36
CA VAL A 130 16.12 -8.63 -0.52
C VAL A 130 15.39 -7.87 -1.61
N LYS A 131 14.78 -6.74 -1.25
CA LYS A 131 14.17 -5.80 -2.19
C LYS A 131 15.19 -4.73 -2.55
N LEU A 132 15.60 -4.69 -3.82
CA LEU A 132 16.47 -3.67 -4.39
C LEU A 132 15.61 -2.67 -5.16
N PHE A 133 15.66 -1.40 -4.78
CA PHE A 133 14.84 -0.37 -5.39
C PHE A 133 15.43 0.09 -6.72
N LYS A 134 14.56 0.31 -7.71
CA LYS A 134 14.92 0.97 -8.96
C LYS A 134 14.88 2.50 -8.76
N GLY A 135 15.84 3.23 -9.31
CA GLY A 135 16.02 4.67 -9.08
C GLY A 135 14.94 5.61 -9.66
N ALA A 136 13.80 5.08 -10.13
CA ALA A 136 12.74 5.84 -10.77
C ALA A 136 11.55 6.09 -9.84
N VAL A 137 10.80 7.15 -10.14
CA VAL A 137 9.45 7.41 -9.58
C VAL A 137 8.54 6.24 -9.96
N THR A 138 7.75 5.72 -9.03
CA THR A 138 6.68 4.74 -9.34
C THR A 138 5.32 5.44 -9.41
N SER A 139 4.29 4.73 -9.89
CA SER A 139 2.90 5.22 -9.85
C SER A 139 2.39 5.48 -8.43
N ASP A 140 3.04 4.91 -7.43
CA ASP A 140 2.53 4.80 -6.06
C ASP A 140 3.32 5.69 -5.11
N GLY A 141 4.58 5.97 -5.44
CA GLY A 141 5.45 6.73 -4.55
C GLY A 141 6.87 6.89 -5.08
N LEU A 142 7.70 7.41 -4.20
CA LEU A 142 9.15 7.38 -4.39
C LEU A 142 9.71 6.20 -3.59
N PRO A 143 10.73 5.50 -4.10
CA PRO A 143 11.38 4.40 -3.37
C PRO A 143 11.79 4.76 -1.93
N ARG A 144 12.24 6.00 -1.71
CA ARG A 144 12.59 6.52 -0.37
C ARG A 144 11.40 6.61 0.57
N SER A 145 10.22 6.97 0.05
CA SER A 145 9.00 7.10 0.85
C SER A 145 8.47 5.71 1.21
N GLU A 146 8.50 4.76 0.27
CA GLU A 146 8.19 3.35 0.55
C GLU A 146 9.13 2.76 1.61
N MET A 147 10.43 3.00 1.48
CA MET A 147 11.42 2.54 2.47
C MET A 147 11.12 3.13 3.85
N ALA A 148 10.86 4.44 3.95
CA ALA A 148 10.52 5.09 5.20
C ALA A 148 9.24 4.51 5.82
N ALA A 149 8.19 4.33 5.03
CA ALA A 149 6.93 3.74 5.50
C ALA A 149 7.11 2.29 5.95
N SER A 150 7.86 1.48 5.21
CA SER A 150 8.12 0.08 5.54
C SER A 150 8.92 -0.08 6.84
N MET A 151 9.87 0.82 7.10
CA MET A 151 10.60 0.82 8.36
C MET A 151 9.72 1.32 9.53
N ALA A 152 8.92 2.37 9.30
CA ALA A 152 8.03 2.93 10.32
C ALA A 152 6.87 1.98 10.68
N ALA A 153 6.44 1.14 9.74
CA ALA A 153 5.42 0.13 9.99
C ALA A 153 5.86 -0.88 11.06
N GLY A 154 7.15 -1.15 11.22
CA GLY A 154 7.66 -2.09 12.23
C GLY A 154 7.24 -3.54 11.99
N ASP A 155 7.31 -4.37 13.04
CA ASP A 155 6.95 -5.79 12.97
C ASP A 155 5.48 -6.01 13.33
N HIS A 156 4.79 -6.82 12.52
CA HIS A 156 3.41 -7.24 12.77
C HIS A 156 3.16 -8.60 12.11
N ALA A 157 2.34 -9.45 12.73
CA ALA A 157 2.10 -10.81 12.27
C ALA A 157 1.46 -10.90 10.87
N HIS A 158 0.76 -9.84 10.46
CA HIS A 158 0.06 -9.74 9.19
C HIS A 158 0.69 -8.76 8.19
N LEU A 159 1.95 -8.35 8.41
CA LEU A 159 2.71 -7.54 7.45
C LEU A 159 3.90 -8.33 6.92
N VAL A 160 4.32 -8.03 5.68
CA VAL A 160 5.63 -8.46 5.18
C VAL A 160 6.71 -7.70 5.98
N GLY A 161 7.20 -8.32 7.04
CA GLY A 161 8.10 -7.66 8.00
C GLY A 161 9.45 -7.26 7.40
N VAL A 162 9.87 -6.04 7.71
CA VAL A 162 11.21 -5.52 7.39
C VAL A 162 12.19 -5.94 8.49
N LEU A 163 13.29 -6.59 8.11
CA LEU A 163 14.36 -6.96 9.03
C LEU A 163 15.40 -5.83 9.19
N GLY A 164 15.62 -5.06 8.12
CA GLY A 164 16.59 -3.98 8.16
C GLY A 164 16.80 -3.30 6.82
N ARG A 165 17.56 -2.20 6.85
CA ARG A 165 17.93 -1.43 5.67
C ARG A 165 19.25 -1.94 5.12
N LEU A 166 19.32 -2.10 3.80
CA LEU A 166 20.55 -2.49 3.13
C LEU A 166 21.58 -1.34 3.12
N THR A 167 22.84 -1.67 3.41
CA THR A 167 23.99 -0.76 3.32
C THR A 167 25.14 -1.41 2.57
N GLY A 168 26.03 -0.62 1.96
CA GLY A 168 27.25 -1.15 1.33
C GLY A 168 27.03 -1.88 0.00
N HIS A 169 25.89 -1.69 -0.67
CA HIS A 169 25.68 -2.24 -2.01
C HIS A 169 26.73 -1.63 -2.99
N PRO A 170 27.41 -2.43 -3.84
CA PRO A 170 28.48 -1.97 -4.73
C PRO A 170 28.10 -0.79 -5.62
N ASP A 171 26.90 -0.84 -6.20
CA ASP A 171 26.37 0.21 -7.08
C ASP A 171 25.66 1.35 -6.32
N GLY A 172 25.69 1.35 -4.99
CA GLY A 172 24.95 2.32 -4.16
C GLY A 172 23.42 2.14 -4.18
N THR A 173 22.92 1.02 -4.72
CA THR A 173 21.50 0.70 -4.78
C THR A 173 20.88 0.64 -3.39
N ALA A 174 19.80 1.39 -3.20
CA ALA A 174 19.01 1.35 -1.97
C ALA A 174 18.20 0.04 -1.90
N GLY A 175 18.08 -0.55 -0.71
CA GLY A 175 17.33 -1.78 -0.54
C GLY A 175 16.83 -2.02 0.88
N LEU A 176 15.91 -2.98 1.00
CA LEU A 176 15.41 -3.52 2.26
C LEU A 176 15.65 -5.02 2.31
N VAL A 177 16.00 -5.51 3.50
CA VAL A 177 15.98 -6.94 3.80
C VAL A 177 14.66 -7.24 4.50
N LEU A 178 13.90 -8.17 3.92
CA LEU A 178 12.56 -8.55 4.33
C LEU A 178 12.58 -9.97 4.89
N ARG A 179 11.62 -10.26 5.77
CA ARG A 179 11.38 -11.61 6.25
C ARG A 179 11.00 -12.50 5.06
N ARG A 180 11.54 -13.73 5.03
CA ARG A 180 11.14 -14.71 4.01
C ARG A 180 9.67 -15.06 4.20
N ILE A 181 8.89 -14.91 3.13
CA ILE A 181 7.49 -15.33 3.07
C ILE A 181 7.43 -16.86 3.26
N PRO A 182 6.56 -17.38 4.15
CA PRO A 182 6.42 -18.82 4.37
C PRO A 182 5.97 -19.56 3.09
N PRO A 183 6.38 -20.82 2.90
CA PRO A 183 5.92 -21.62 1.77
C PRO A 183 4.39 -21.76 1.79
N GLY A 184 3.77 -21.81 0.61
CA GLY A 184 2.32 -21.95 0.45
C GLY A 184 1.54 -20.62 0.43
N HIS A 185 2.19 -19.49 0.70
CA HIS A 185 1.58 -18.18 0.48
C HIS A 185 1.66 -17.79 -1.00
N ALA A 186 0.56 -17.29 -1.54
CA ALA A 186 0.46 -16.73 -2.89
C ALA A 186 -0.43 -15.49 -2.89
N ASN A 187 -0.30 -14.64 -3.92
CA ASN A 187 -1.17 -13.48 -4.06
C ASN A 187 -2.64 -13.91 -4.11
N LEU A 188 -3.49 -13.24 -3.34
CA LEU A 188 -4.91 -13.57 -3.26
C LEU A 188 -5.65 -13.27 -4.56
N ALA A 189 -5.17 -12.27 -5.32
CA ALA A 189 -5.70 -11.89 -6.63
C ALA A 189 -4.61 -11.33 -7.55
N GLY A 190 -4.94 -11.17 -8.84
CA GLY A 190 -4.21 -10.30 -9.76
C GLY A 190 -4.66 -8.84 -9.64
N PRO A 191 -3.84 -7.88 -10.09
CA PRO A 191 -4.16 -6.45 -9.99
C PRO A 191 -5.34 -6.06 -10.87
N PRO A 192 -5.92 -4.85 -10.71
CA PRO A 192 -7.03 -4.40 -11.53
C PRO A 192 -6.67 -4.34 -13.01
N SER A 193 -7.63 -4.69 -13.87
CA SER A 193 -7.52 -4.64 -15.33
C SER A 193 -8.24 -3.42 -15.91
N LEU A 194 -8.16 -3.24 -17.23
CA LEU A 194 -8.99 -2.23 -17.93
C LEU A 194 -10.48 -2.53 -17.78
N ASP A 195 -10.87 -3.81 -17.70
CA ASP A 195 -12.27 -4.22 -17.59
C ASP A 195 -12.81 -4.02 -16.17
N SER A 196 -12.01 -4.35 -15.16
CA SER A 196 -12.40 -4.21 -13.75
C SER A 196 -12.17 -2.80 -13.20
N CYS A 197 -11.41 -1.97 -13.92
CA CYS A 197 -11.03 -0.58 -13.64
C CYS A 197 -10.24 -0.40 -12.33
N SER A 198 -10.91 -0.64 -11.20
CA SER A 198 -10.43 -0.46 -9.83
C SER A 198 -10.61 -1.69 -8.94
N ARG A 199 -11.15 -2.81 -9.45
CA ARG A 199 -11.31 -4.08 -8.71
C ARG A 199 -10.25 -5.09 -9.09
N ASP A 200 -9.80 -5.89 -8.14
CA ASP A 200 -8.84 -6.96 -8.40
C ASP A 200 -9.45 -8.10 -9.20
N VAL A 201 -8.59 -8.88 -9.86
CA VAL A 201 -8.99 -10.01 -10.70
C VAL A 201 -8.63 -11.31 -10.00
N TYR A 202 -9.63 -11.99 -9.45
CA TYR A 202 -9.45 -13.28 -8.80
C TYR A 202 -9.37 -14.42 -9.83
N ALA A 203 -8.68 -15.50 -9.47
CA ALA A 203 -8.61 -16.68 -10.32
C ALA A 203 -10.02 -17.24 -10.58
N PRO A 204 -10.35 -17.65 -11.83
CA PRO A 204 -11.66 -18.19 -12.15
C PRO A 204 -12.00 -19.39 -11.25
N GLY A 205 -13.16 -19.34 -10.59
CA GLY A 205 -13.61 -20.40 -9.69
C GLY A 205 -12.88 -20.46 -8.35
N LEU A 206 -12.07 -19.46 -7.99
CA LEU A 206 -11.55 -19.33 -6.63
C LEU A 206 -12.70 -19.27 -5.65
N ARG A 207 -12.65 -20.14 -4.64
CA ARG A 207 -13.60 -20.16 -3.52
C ARG A 207 -12.87 -20.38 -2.21
N LEU A 208 -13.38 -19.78 -1.15
CA LEU A 208 -12.81 -19.82 0.18
C LEU A 208 -13.78 -20.49 1.14
N GLY A 209 -13.29 -21.43 1.93
CA GLY A 209 -14.00 -21.91 3.10
C GLY A 209 -14.19 -20.79 4.14
N ALA A 210 -15.12 -20.96 5.07
CA ALA A 210 -15.41 -19.98 6.11
C ALA A 210 -14.16 -19.55 6.91
N ALA A 211 -13.37 -20.52 7.38
CA ALA A 211 -12.23 -20.24 8.25
C ALA A 211 -11.12 -19.42 7.54
N PRO A 212 -10.64 -19.78 6.33
CA PRO A 212 -9.70 -18.94 5.60
C PRO A 212 -10.23 -17.53 5.30
N ALA A 213 -11.49 -17.39 4.88
CA ALA A 213 -12.07 -16.08 4.58
C ALA A 213 -12.09 -15.17 5.82
N GLN A 214 -12.48 -15.71 6.98
CA GLN A 214 -12.46 -14.98 8.26
C GLN A 214 -11.04 -14.65 8.72
N ALA A 215 -10.11 -15.59 8.56
CA ALA A 215 -8.71 -15.39 8.95
C ALA A 215 -8.05 -14.26 8.14
N ILE A 216 -8.28 -14.21 6.82
CA ILE A 216 -7.80 -13.13 5.97
C ILE A 216 -8.43 -11.80 6.40
N ALA A 217 -9.76 -11.75 6.54
CA ALA A 217 -10.48 -10.54 6.95
C ALA A 217 -9.95 -9.96 8.27
N HIS A 218 -9.83 -10.80 9.30
CA HIS A 218 -9.28 -10.41 10.60
C HIS A 218 -7.82 -9.97 10.50
N GLY A 219 -6.99 -10.70 9.74
CA GLY A 219 -5.58 -10.36 9.57
C GLY A 219 -5.38 -9.00 8.92
N MET A 220 -6.17 -8.66 7.90
CA MET A 220 -6.09 -7.38 7.19
C MET A 220 -6.63 -6.22 8.03
N GLN A 221 -7.69 -6.44 8.81
CA GLN A 221 -8.13 -5.49 9.83
C GLN A 221 -7.00 -5.18 10.82
N ALA A 222 -6.39 -6.22 11.40
CA ALA A 222 -5.31 -6.07 12.38
C ALA A 222 -4.07 -5.37 11.78
N ALA A 223 -3.68 -5.72 10.55
CA ALA A 223 -2.59 -5.07 9.84
C ALA A 223 -2.87 -3.58 9.62
N LEU A 224 -4.08 -3.22 9.20
CA LEU A 224 -4.47 -1.85 8.94
C LEU A 224 -4.53 -1.01 10.22
N ASP A 225 -5.10 -1.56 11.29
CA ASP A 225 -5.16 -0.90 12.61
C ASP A 225 -3.73 -0.69 13.15
N HIS A 226 -2.84 -1.65 12.97
CA HIS A 226 -1.42 -1.51 13.32
C HIS A 226 -0.74 -0.37 12.54
N LEU A 227 -0.93 -0.29 11.21
CA LEU A 227 -0.39 0.82 10.42
C LEU A 227 -0.93 2.18 10.89
N HIS A 228 -2.22 2.26 11.19
CA HIS A 228 -2.85 3.48 11.72
C HIS A 228 -2.27 3.88 13.08
N LEU A 229 -1.98 2.91 13.95
CA LEU A 229 -1.29 3.13 15.24
C LEU A 229 0.15 3.63 15.05
N GLN A 230 0.86 3.13 14.03
CA GLN A 230 2.19 3.65 13.64
C GLN A 230 2.13 5.00 12.93
N GLY A 231 0.93 5.59 12.77
CA GLY A 231 0.77 6.88 12.11
C GLY A 231 0.92 6.82 10.59
N LEU A 232 0.61 5.67 9.98
CA LEU A 232 0.63 5.46 8.53
C LEU A 232 -0.79 5.26 8.00
N ALA A 233 -1.04 5.73 6.78
CA ALA A 233 -2.10 5.24 5.91
C ALA A 233 -1.46 4.33 4.84
N HIS A 234 -2.12 3.23 4.49
CA HIS A 234 -1.61 2.31 3.46
C HIS A 234 -1.80 2.88 2.05
N GLY A 235 -2.97 3.46 1.76
CA GLY A 235 -3.28 4.08 0.47
C GLY A 235 -3.51 3.12 -0.71
N ASP A 236 -3.29 1.81 -0.53
CA ASP A 236 -3.32 0.81 -1.60
C ASP A 236 -3.63 -0.63 -1.12
N LEU A 237 -4.54 -0.74 -0.14
CA LEU A 237 -4.97 -2.04 0.37
C LEU A 237 -5.83 -2.77 -0.69
N TYR A 238 -5.24 -3.77 -1.33
CA TYR A 238 -5.82 -4.58 -2.38
C TYR A 238 -5.52 -6.07 -2.15
N ALA A 239 -6.34 -6.96 -2.70
CA ALA A 239 -6.10 -8.40 -2.66
C ALA A 239 -4.82 -8.81 -3.40
N HIS A 240 -4.42 -8.12 -4.47
CA HIS A 240 -3.15 -8.41 -5.14
C HIS A 240 -1.91 -8.06 -4.32
N ASN A 241 -2.07 -7.23 -3.28
CA ASN A 241 -1.02 -6.89 -2.30
C ASN A 241 -1.06 -7.80 -1.06
N ILE A 242 -1.95 -8.80 -1.05
CA ILE A 242 -2.12 -9.73 0.06
C ILE A 242 -1.64 -11.12 -0.37
N LEU A 243 -0.68 -11.65 0.37
CA LEU A 243 -0.20 -13.01 0.26
C LEU A 243 -0.96 -13.87 1.29
N ALA A 244 -1.64 -14.92 0.87
CA ALA A 244 -2.36 -15.82 1.76
C ALA A 244 -2.05 -17.29 1.47
N ASP A 245 -2.07 -18.12 2.52
CA ASP A 245 -2.02 -19.57 2.40
C ASP A 245 -3.43 -20.21 2.41
N ALA A 246 -3.50 -21.54 2.24
CA ALA A 246 -4.76 -22.28 2.24
C ALA A 246 -5.54 -22.24 3.58
N ARG A 247 -4.90 -21.82 4.67
CA ARG A 247 -5.53 -21.66 6.00
C ARG A 247 -6.00 -20.22 6.22
N GLY A 248 -5.72 -19.30 5.30
CA GLY A 248 -6.02 -17.88 5.41
C GLY A 248 -5.03 -17.11 6.28
N GLN A 249 -3.84 -17.66 6.55
CA GLN A 249 -2.75 -16.87 7.12
C GLN A 249 -2.31 -15.86 6.06
N ALA A 250 -2.57 -14.58 6.32
CA ALA A 250 -2.39 -13.52 5.36
C ALA A 250 -1.32 -12.52 5.80
N LEU A 251 -0.51 -12.09 4.83
CA LEU A 251 0.52 -11.07 4.95
C LEU A 251 0.21 -9.96 3.94
N LEU A 252 0.03 -8.75 4.44
CA LEU A 252 -0.09 -7.55 3.63
C LEU A 252 1.31 -7.04 3.28
N GLY A 253 1.55 -6.86 1.98
CA GLY A 253 2.77 -6.27 1.44
C GLY A 253 2.51 -4.93 0.76
N ASP A 254 3.57 -4.42 0.14
CA ASP A 254 3.60 -3.20 -0.68
C ASP A 254 3.13 -1.92 0.03
N LEU A 255 4.11 -1.23 0.64
CA LEU A 255 3.89 0.10 1.21
C LEU A 255 4.31 1.21 0.23
N GLY A 256 4.32 0.92 -1.08
CA GLY A 256 4.68 1.87 -2.13
C GLY A 256 3.82 3.13 -2.14
N ALA A 257 2.52 2.97 -1.86
CA ALA A 257 1.53 4.04 -1.78
C ALA A 257 1.36 4.65 -0.38
N ALA A 258 2.02 4.08 0.63
CA ALA A 258 1.80 4.45 2.01
C ALA A 258 2.26 5.89 2.29
N SER A 259 1.60 6.52 3.24
CA SER A 259 1.89 7.91 3.63
C SER A 259 1.77 8.11 5.12
N PHE A 260 2.55 9.06 5.64
CA PHE A 260 2.46 9.43 7.05
C PHE A 260 1.21 10.27 7.31
N LEU A 261 0.43 9.87 8.31
CA LEU A 261 -0.76 10.58 8.76
C LEU A 261 -0.34 11.90 9.42
N PRO A 262 -0.95 13.04 9.06
CA PRO A 262 -0.58 14.33 9.63
C PRO A 262 -0.85 14.34 11.14
N VAL A 263 0.14 14.79 11.92
CA VAL A 263 0.04 14.83 13.40
C VAL A 263 -0.78 16.03 13.88
N ASN A 264 -0.61 17.19 13.24
CA ASN A 264 -1.25 18.45 13.63
C ASN A 264 -2.56 18.74 12.88
N ASP A 265 -3.13 17.74 12.21
CA ASP A 265 -4.38 17.86 11.46
C ASP A 265 -5.26 16.62 11.69
N PRO A 266 -6.00 16.58 12.82
CA PRO A 266 -6.82 15.42 13.17
C PRO A 266 -7.95 15.16 12.17
N VAL A 267 -8.44 16.21 11.50
CA VAL A 267 -9.52 16.10 10.51
C VAL A 267 -9.03 15.36 9.26
N ARG A 268 -7.89 15.77 8.68
CA ARG A 268 -7.29 15.05 7.54
C ARG A 268 -6.81 13.67 7.93
N ARG A 269 -6.23 13.50 9.12
CA ARG A 269 -5.85 12.18 9.66
C ARG A 269 -7.04 11.22 9.67
N ALA A 270 -8.16 11.62 10.27
CA ALA A 270 -9.37 10.79 10.33
C ALA A 270 -9.93 10.50 8.93
N ALA A 271 -9.82 11.46 8.00
CA ALA A 271 -10.26 11.25 6.62
C ALA A 271 -9.41 10.22 5.86
N LEU A 272 -8.08 10.26 6.00
CA LEU A 272 -7.19 9.28 5.40
C LEU A 272 -7.42 7.88 5.97
N GLN A 273 -7.58 7.76 7.30
CA GLN A 273 -7.92 6.48 7.94
C GLN A 273 -9.27 5.93 7.47
N ARG A 274 -10.27 6.80 7.23
CA ARG A 274 -11.56 6.40 6.66
C ARG A 274 -11.41 5.86 5.23
N ILE A 275 -10.56 6.47 4.41
CA ILE A 275 -10.29 6.00 3.03
C ILE A 275 -9.70 4.58 3.07
N ASP A 276 -8.69 4.36 3.91
CA ASP A 276 -8.10 3.04 4.15
C ASP A 276 -9.12 2.00 4.63
N ARG A 277 -9.99 2.36 5.60
CA ARG A 277 -11.07 1.48 6.07
C ARG A 277 -12.09 1.17 4.99
N ARG A 278 -12.29 2.08 4.03
CA ARG A 278 -13.14 1.81 2.87
C ARG A 278 -12.51 0.80 1.92
N ALA A 279 -11.19 0.86 1.69
CA ALA A 279 -10.49 -0.19 0.94
C ALA A 279 -10.64 -1.56 1.64
N LEU A 280 -10.52 -1.60 2.97
CA LEU A 280 -10.79 -2.82 3.74
C LEU A 280 -12.24 -3.30 3.54
N ALA A 281 -13.22 -2.38 3.57
CA ALA A 281 -14.62 -2.74 3.32
C ALA A 281 -14.84 -3.34 1.92
N VAL A 282 -14.16 -2.83 0.89
CA VAL A 282 -14.20 -3.40 -0.46
C VAL A 282 -13.66 -4.83 -0.44
N LEU A 283 -12.49 -5.03 0.17
CA LEU A 283 -11.89 -6.37 0.32
C LEU A 283 -12.82 -7.34 1.06
N LEU A 284 -13.44 -6.92 2.16
CA LEU A 284 -14.37 -7.77 2.91
C LEU A 284 -15.60 -8.16 2.08
N ALA A 285 -16.11 -7.25 1.26
CA ALA A 285 -17.21 -7.55 0.34
C ALA A 285 -16.79 -8.53 -0.77
N GLU A 286 -15.56 -8.41 -1.29
CA GLU A 286 -14.99 -9.35 -2.26
C GLU A 286 -14.78 -10.73 -1.64
N LEU A 287 -14.19 -10.81 -0.44
CA LEU A 287 -14.04 -12.07 0.32
C LEU A 287 -15.39 -12.74 0.58
N ALA A 288 -16.43 -11.96 0.88
CA ALA A 288 -17.77 -12.51 1.04
C ALA A 288 -18.33 -13.13 -0.25
N GLY A 289 -18.05 -12.52 -1.41
CA GLY A 289 -18.43 -13.07 -2.72
C GLY A 289 -17.68 -14.35 -3.10
N LEU A 290 -16.48 -14.56 -2.52
CA LEU A 290 -15.67 -15.75 -2.71
C LEU A 290 -15.96 -16.86 -1.67
N CYS A 291 -16.69 -16.56 -0.60
CA CYS A 291 -16.91 -17.50 0.48
C CYS A 291 -18.04 -18.48 0.16
N ASP A 292 -17.77 -19.78 0.28
CA ASP A 292 -18.78 -20.84 0.04
C ASP A 292 -19.84 -20.95 1.13
N GLU A 293 -19.53 -20.43 2.33
CA GLU A 293 -20.37 -20.58 3.51
C GLU A 293 -21.28 -19.37 3.71
N PRO A 294 -22.61 -19.50 3.55
CA PRO A 294 -23.53 -18.35 3.51
C PRO A 294 -23.52 -17.49 4.77
N VAL A 295 -23.41 -18.11 5.95
CA VAL A 295 -23.39 -17.38 7.23
C VAL A 295 -22.16 -16.49 7.32
N THR A 296 -20.99 -17.02 6.95
CA THR A 296 -19.74 -16.27 6.95
C THR A 296 -19.74 -15.18 5.88
N ALA A 297 -20.25 -15.46 4.69
CA ALA A 297 -20.40 -14.46 3.63
C ALA A 297 -21.29 -13.29 4.09
N LEU A 298 -22.42 -13.56 4.73
CA LEU A 298 -23.31 -12.53 5.27
C LEU A 298 -22.64 -11.71 6.38
N GLN A 299 -21.86 -12.35 7.25
CA GLN A 299 -21.10 -11.65 8.28
C GLN A 299 -20.07 -10.70 7.68
N LEU A 300 -19.27 -11.17 6.72
CA LEU A 300 -18.28 -10.34 6.01
C LEU A 300 -18.94 -9.15 5.29
N GLN A 301 -20.11 -9.36 4.66
CA GLN A 301 -20.90 -8.27 4.06
C GLN A 301 -21.43 -7.28 5.10
N ALA A 302 -21.82 -7.75 6.28
CA ALA A 302 -22.23 -6.87 7.37
C ALA A 302 -21.06 -6.05 7.90
N ASP A 303 -19.88 -6.65 8.02
CA ASP A 303 -18.65 -6.01 8.49
C ASP A 303 -18.19 -4.94 7.48
N ALA A 304 -18.20 -5.26 6.19
CA ALA A 304 -17.94 -4.32 5.11
C ALA A 304 -18.85 -3.08 5.20
N ARG A 305 -20.16 -3.28 5.40
CA ARG A 305 -21.12 -2.18 5.54
C ARG A 305 -20.87 -1.31 6.77
N ARG A 306 -20.44 -1.90 7.89
CA ARG A 306 -20.11 -1.14 9.12
C ARG A 306 -18.88 -0.26 8.94
N LEU A 307 -17.89 -0.69 8.15
CA LEU A 307 -16.71 0.12 7.83
C LEU A 307 -17.00 1.30 6.88
N GLN A 308 -18.11 1.24 6.15
CA GLN A 308 -18.52 2.27 5.20
C GLN A 308 -19.47 3.32 5.80
N ALA A 309 -20.12 2.99 6.92
CA ALA A 309 -21.02 3.87 7.68
C ALA A 309 -20.25 4.93 8.47
#